data_AF-A0A963A3A0-F1
#
_entry.id   AF-A0A963A3A0-F1
#
_cell.length_a   1.000
_cell.length_b   1.000
_cell.length_c   1.000
_cell.angle_alpha   90.00
_cell.angle_beta   90.00
_cell.angle_gamma   90.00
#
_symmetry.space_group_name_H-M   'P 1'
#
loop_
_entity.id
_entity.type
_entity.pdbx_description
1 polymer ?
#
loop_
_entity_poly.entity_id
_entity_poly.type
_entity_poly.pdbx_seq_one_letter_code
_entity_poly.pdbx_strand_id
1 'polypeptide(L)'
;QQRMQELWKHSTHVAALSFVLAKHDRRFNPELAMLIGLLHDIGVVAVLNYAKNFPVEAKQPEIIDQACRRLRAQTGSLILQKWGFSTDFILTALESEMWHRDKGITPDYCDLVIIAQLHSYVGTNRAFAAPAIHEVPAHSRLALGELTPRLSLKILDEAKEQIAETVALLNF
;
A
#
# COMPACT_ATOMS: atom_id res chain seq x y z
N GLN A 1 -1.85 11.85 16.73
CA GLN A 1 -2.33 12.50 15.49
C GLN A 1 -1.36 12.33 14.32
N GLN A 2 -0.06 12.55 14.51
CA GLN A 2 0.97 12.39 13.45
C GLN A 2 0.92 11.05 12.69
N ARG A 3 0.90 9.89 13.39
CA ARG A 3 0.83 8.57 12.75
C ARG A 3 -0.37 8.40 11.81
N MET A 4 -1.52 8.99 12.14
CA MET A 4 -2.71 8.93 11.29
C MET A 4 -2.53 9.75 10.01
N GLN A 5 -1.88 10.91 10.11
CA GLN A 5 -1.57 11.74 8.95
C GLN A 5 -0.54 11.08 8.04
N GLU A 6 0.49 10.45 8.62
CA GLU A 6 1.49 9.68 7.88
C GLU A 6 0.87 8.47 7.17
N LEU A 7 -0.02 7.75 7.85
CA LEU A 7 -0.79 6.64 7.28
C LEU A 7 -1.65 7.12 6.10
N TRP A 8 -2.39 8.22 6.28
CA TRP A 8 -3.22 8.79 5.22
C TRP A 8 -2.37 9.16 4.01
N LYS A 9 -1.28 9.91 4.22
CA LYS A 9 -0.35 10.30 3.16
C LYS A 9 0.19 9.07 2.44
N HIS A 10 0.63 8.04 3.17
CA HIS A 10 1.14 6.81 2.56
C HIS A 10 0.09 6.09 1.72
N SER A 11 -1.12 5.90 2.28
CA SER A 11 -2.22 5.19 1.61
C SER A 11 -2.67 5.93 0.33
N THR A 12 -2.71 7.27 0.34
CA THR A 12 -3.00 8.05 -0.88
C THR A 12 -1.93 7.88 -1.95
N HIS A 13 -0.64 7.85 -1.58
CA HIS A 13 0.43 7.60 -2.56
C HIS A 13 0.32 6.19 -3.16
N VAL A 14 0.11 5.18 -2.32
CA VAL A 14 -0.03 3.79 -2.76
C VAL A 14 -1.26 3.62 -3.67
N ALA A 15 -2.39 4.27 -3.35
CA ALA A 15 -3.58 4.29 -4.18
C ALA A 15 -3.28 4.84 -5.59
N ALA A 16 -2.69 6.03 -5.68
CA ALA A 16 -2.36 6.66 -6.95
C ALA A 16 -1.34 5.85 -7.77
N LEU A 17 -0.32 5.29 -7.12
CA LEU A 17 0.65 4.42 -7.78
C LEU A 17 0.00 3.14 -8.28
N SER A 18 -0.90 2.54 -7.51
CA SER A 18 -1.64 1.32 -7.91
C SER A 18 -2.52 1.59 -9.14
N PHE A 19 -3.16 2.76 -9.21
CA PHE A 19 -3.91 3.22 -10.38
C PHE A 19 -3.02 3.32 -11.62
N VAL A 20 -1.88 4.01 -11.52
CA VAL A 20 -0.94 4.20 -12.62
C VAL A 20 -0.38 2.86 -13.09
N LEU A 21 0.08 2.00 -12.17
CA LEU A 21 0.62 0.68 -12.48
C LEU A 21 -0.43 -0.19 -13.20
N ALA A 22 -1.69 -0.16 -12.75
CA ALA A 22 -2.77 -0.88 -13.42
C ALA A 22 -3.01 -0.38 -14.87
N LYS A 23 -2.89 0.94 -15.12
CA LYS A 23 -2.97 1.50 -16.49
C LYS A 23 -1.84 1.03 -17.39
N HIS A 24 -0.63 0.84 -16.86
CA HIS A 24 0.52 0.34 -17.63
C HIS A 24 0.42 -1.16 -17.90
N ASP A 25 0.03 -1.96 -16.90
CA ASP A 25 -0.10 -3.41 -17.04
C ASP A 25 -1.32 -3.83 -17.91
N ARG A 26 -2.41 -3.05 -17.85
CA ARG A 26 -3.67 -3.19 -18.62
C ARG A 26 -4.51 -4.44 -18.35
N ARG A 27 -4.02 -5.41 -17.56
CA ARG A 27 -4.82 -6.57 -17.13
C ARG A 27 -5.72 -6.28 -15.93
N PHE A 28 -5.54 -5.12 -15.29
CA PHE A 28 -6.25 -4.72 -14.08
C PHE A 28 -7.16 -3.53 -14.32
N ASN A 29 -8.28 -3.48 -13.60
CA ASN A 29 -9.09 -2.27 -13.49
C ASN A 29 -8.36 -1.22 -12.63
N PRO A 30 -8.03 -0.02 -13.17
CA PRO A 30 -7.29 1.00 -12.44
C PRO A 30 -7.99 1.58 -11.21
N GLU A 31 -9.30 1.83 -11.31
CA GLU A 31 -10.08 2.38 -10.19
C GLU A 31 -10.16 1.39 -9.02
N LEU A 32 -10.31 0.10 -9.35
CA LEU A 32 -10.28 -0.95 -8.36
C LEU A 32 -8.89 -1.07 -7.71
N ALA A 33 -7.81 -0.97 -8.50
CA ALA A 33 -6.44 -0.94 -7.97
C ALA A 33 -6.20 0.25 -7.03
N MET A 34 -6.72 1.42 -7.38
CA MET A 34 -6.66 2.62 -6.55
C MET A 34 -7.33 2.39 -5.20
N LEU A 35 -8.55 1.86 -5.21
CA LEU A 35 -9.33 1.62 -3.99
C LEU A 35 -8.68 0.53 -3.11
N ILE A 36 -8.16 -0.54 -3.70
CA ILE A 36 -7.40 -1.57 -2.99
C ILE A 36 -6.14 -0.97 -2.37
N GLY A 37 -5.37 -0.19 -3.13
CA GLY A 37 -4.19 0.51 -2.63
C GLY A 37 -4.49 1.52 -1.53
N LEU A 38 -5.65 2.18 -1.55
CA LEU A 38 -6.07 3.08 -0.48
C LEU A 38 -6.39 2.34 0.82
N LEU A 39 -6.98 1.14 0.72
CA LEU A 39 -7.46 0.37 1.87
C LEU A 39 -6.47 -0.69 2.37
N HIS A 40 -5.34 -0.91 1.69
CA HIS A 40 -4.39 -1.98 2.03
C HIS A 40 -3.94 -1.94 3.50
N ASP A 41 -3.78 -0.74 4.06
CA ASP A 41 -3.25 -0.53 5.41
C ASP A 41 -4.33 -0.12 6.44
N ILE A 42 -5.62 -0.37 6.14
CA ILE A 42 -6.74 0.01 7.01
C ILE A 42 -6.64 -0.56 8.44
N GLY A 43 -5.96 -1.69 8.61
CA GLY A 43 -5.73 -2.28 9.93
C GLY A 43 -4.92 -1.38 10.87
N VAL A 44 -4.05 -0.50 10.34
CA VAL A 44 -3.32 0.48 11.14
C VAL A 44 -4.30 1.47 11.80
N VAL A 45 -5.38 1.87 11.11
CA VAL A 45 -6.40 2.78 11.67
C VAL A 45 -7.01 2.17 12.94
N ALA A 46 -7.38 0.89 12.89
CA ALA A 46 -7.98 0.20 14.02
C ALA A 46 -7.00 0.07 15.20
N VAL A 47 -5.74 -0.29 14.94
CA VAL A 47 -4.70 -0.37 15.97
C VAL A 47 -4.47 0.99 16.63
N LEU A 48 -4.29 2.05 15.83
CA LEU A 48 -4.11 3.41 16.36
C LEU A 48 -5.32 3.90 17.15
N ASN A 49 -6.54 3.58 16.71
CA ASN A 49 -7.73 3.99 17.42
C ASN A 49 -7.89 3.26 18.76
N TYR A 50 -7.55 1.96 18.80
CA TYR A 50 -7.54 1.20 20.04
C TYR A 50 -6.47 1.67 21.02
N ALA A 51 -5.28 2.04 20.51
CA ALA A 51 -4.16 2.53 21.32
C ALA A 51 -4.49 3.79 22.13
N LYS A 52 -5.38 4.66 21.65
CA LYS A 52 -5.84 5.87 22.38
C LYS A 52 -6.46 5.56 23.74
N ASN A 53 -6.99 4.35 23.94
CA ASN A 53 -7.57 3.93 25.21
C ASN A 53 -6.51 3.58 26.27
N PHE A 54 -5.23 3.55 25.89
CA PHE A 54 -4.12 3.23 26.77
C PHE A 54 -3.22 4.45 26.98
N PRO A 55 -2.93 4.86 28.23
CA PRO A 55 -1.98 5.94 28.52
C PRO A 55 -0.51 5.58 28.20
N VAL A 56 -0.26 4.48 27.46
CA VAL A 56 1.06 3.98 27.05
C VAL A 56 1.69 4.87 25.97
N GLU A 57 0.88 5.58 25.17
CA GLU A 57 1.33 6.53 24.14
C GLU A 57 2.36 7.55 24.66
N ALA A 58 2.18 8.03 25.89
CA ALA A 58 3.04 9.04 26.49
C ALA A 58 4.37 8.48 27.03
N LYS A 59 4.49 7.15 27.23
CA LYS A 59 5.64 6.53 27.89
C LYS A 59 6.50 5.69 26.96
N GLN A 60 5.92 5.03 25.94
CA GLN A 60 6.65 4.11 25.05
C GLN A 60 6.05 4.13 23.62
N PRO A 61 6.30 5.17 22.81
CA PRO A 61 5.75 5.30 21.46
C PRO A 61 6.12 4.14 20.53
N GLU A 62 7.29 3.52 20.73
CA GLU A 62 7.79 2.37 19.97
C GLU A 62 6.87 1.14 20.04
N ILE A 63 6.15 0.95 21.16
CA ILE A 63 5.20 -0.18 21.33
C ILE A 63 4.09 -0.09 20.29
N ILE A 64 3.64 1.11 19.95
CA ILE A 64 2.53 1.32 19.02
C ILE A 64 2.97 1.03 17.60
N ASP A 65 4.20 1.42 17.25
CA ASP A 65 4.77 1.10 15.94
C ASP A 65 4.98 -0.41 15.78
N GLN A 66 5.38 -1.08 16.85
CA GLN A 66 5.47 -2.54 16.87
C GLN A 66 4.09 -3.21 16.77
N ALA A 67 3.09 -2.69 17.48
CA ALA A 67 1.71 -3.19 17.41
C ALA A 67 1.14 -3.00 15.99
N CYS A 68 1.32 -1.83 15.38
CA CYS A 68 0.90 -1.57 14.00
C CYS A 68 1.54 -2.57 13.04
N ARG A 69 2.88 -2.76 13.13
CA ARG A 69 3.60 -3.72 12.28
C ARG A 69 3.09 -5.16 12.42
N ARG A 70 2.78 -5.59 13.65
CA ARG A 70 2.36 -6.98 13.93
C ARG A 70 0.89 -7.25 13.63
N LEU A 71 0.02 -6.26 13.85
CA LEU A 71 -1.43 -6.49 13.88
C LEU A 71 -2.15 -5.98 12.64
N ARG A 72 -1.58 -5.03 11.88
CA ARG A 72 -2.29 -4.37 10.77
C ARG A 72 -2.81 -5.34 9.72
N ALA A 73 -2.05 -6.37 9.36
CA ALA A 73 -2.40 -7.26 8.25
C ALA A 73 -3.61 -8.13 8.59
N GLN A 74 -3.57 -8.80 9.75
CA GLN A 74 -4.68 -9.60 10.26
C GLN A 74 -5.89 -8.73 10.60
N THR A 75 -5.67 -7.56 11.21
CA THR A 75 -6.76 -6.64 11.57
C THR A 75 -7.44 -6.08 10.33
N GLY A 76 -6.66 -5.65 9.33
CA GLY A 76 -7.17 -5.08 8.07
C GLY A 76 -7.97 -6.09 7.26
N SER A 77 -7.44 -7.31 7.09
CA SER A 77 -8.16 -8.38 6.40
C SER A 77 -9.49 -8.74 7.07
N LEU A 78 -9.53 -8.83 8.41
CA LEU A 78 -10.77 -9.06 9.17
C LEU A 78 -11.79 -7.92 9.01
N ILE A 79 -11.34 -6.66 9.03
CA ILE A 79 -12.21 -5.49 8.80
C ILE A 79 -12.84 -5.57 7.41
N LEU A 80 -12.02 -5.76 6.38
CA LEU A 80 -12.47 -5.80 4.99
C LEU A 80 -13.40 -6.99 4.73
N GLN A 81 -13.12 -8.15 5.33
CA GLN A 81 -14.01 -9.31 5.29
C GLN A 81 -15.36 -9.01 5.91
N LYS A 82 -15.38 -8.39 7.10
CA LYS A 82 -16.62 -8.03 7.80
C LYS A 82 -17.45 -6.99 7.03
N TRP A 83 -16.78 -6.10 6.28
CA TRP A 83 -17.42 -5.11 5.42
C TRP A 83 -17.91 -5.69 4.08
N GLY A 84 -17.62 -6.97 3.79
CA GLY A 84 -18.08 -7.64 2.57
C GLY A 84 -17.26 -7.30 1.31
N PHE A 85 -16.04 -6.81 1.47
CA PHE A 85 -15.13 -6.61 0.32
C PHE A 85 -14.68 -7.94 -0.29
N SER A 86 -14.30 -7.92 -1.57
CA SER A 86 -13.84 -9.11 -2.28
C SER A 86 -12.50 -9.65 -1.75
N THR A 87 -12.16 -10.86 -2.16
CA THR A 87 -10.88 -11.51 -1.82
C THR A 87 -9.68 -10.66 -2.20
N ASP A 88 -9.72 -9.89 -3.29
CA ASP A 88 -8.61 -9.02 -3.71
C ASP A 88 -8.23 -8.00 -2.63
N PHE A 89 -9.21 -7.40 -1.96
CA PHE A 89 -8.99 -6.47 -0.85
C PHE A 89 -8.44 -7.18 0.38
N ILE A 90 -9.08 -8.29 0.76
CA ILE A 90 -8.74 -9.04 1.97
C ILE A 90 -7.31 -9.58 1.86
N LEU A 91 -6.98 -10.19 0.72
CA LEU A 91 -5.66 -10.73 0.43
C LEU A 91 -4.61 -9.63 0.40
N THR A 92 -4.91 -8.50 -0.25
CA THR A 92 -3.94 -7.39 -0.33
C THR A 92 -3.65 -6.83 1.05
N ALA A 93 -4.66 -6.59 1.89
CA ALA A 93 -4.43 -6.12 3.26
C ALA A 93 -3.64 -7.13 4.13
N LEU A 94 -3.76 -8.43 3.83
CA LEU A 94 -3.04 -9.47 4.56
C LEU A 94 -1.58 -9.62 4.10
N GLU A 95 -1.33 -9.48 2.81
CA GLU A 95 -0.10 -9.98 2.17
C GLU A 95 0.75 -8.90 1.50
N SER A 96 0.30 -7.64 1.40
CA SER A 96 1.01 -6.57 0.68
C SER A 96 2.41 -6.25 1.21
N GLU A 97 2.78 -6.81 2.36
CA GLU A 97 4.06 -6.60 3.05
C GLU A 97 4.95 -7.85 3.03
N MET A 98 4.43 -8.92 2.43
CA MET A 98 5.19 -10.13 2.14
C MET A 98 5.93 -9.93 0.82
N TRP A 99 7.04 -9.20 0.86
CA TRP A 99 7.80 -8.81 -0.34
C TRP A 99 8.15 -9.98 -1.27
N HIS A 100 8.39 -11.16 -0.70
CA HIS A 100 8.72 -12.39 -1.43
C HIS A 100 7.57 -13.40 -1.46
N ARG A 101 6.32 -12.91 -1.51
CA ARG A 101 5.13 -13.78 -1.54
C ARG A 101 5.20 -14.79 -2.68
N ASP A 102 5.05 -16.07 -2.33
CA ASP A 102 4.99 -17.19 -3.24
C ASP A 102 3.54 -17.59 -3.53
N LYS A 103 3.08 -17.34 -4.77
CA LYS A 103 1.69 -17.61 -5.20
C LYS A 103 1.57 -17.97 -6.68
N GLY A 104 2.63 -18.55 -7.26
CA GLY A 104 2.69 -18.87 -8.69
C GLY A 104 2.98 -17.65 -9.59
N ILE A 105 2.61 -17.73 -10.87
CA ILE A 105 2.99 -16.75 -11.90
C ILE A 105 1.90 -15.75 -12.28
N THR A 106 0.64 -16.04 -11.99
CA THR A 106 -0.49 -15.19 -12.36
C THR A 106 -0.49 -13.94 -11.47
N PRO A 107 -0.48 -12.72 -12.02
CA PRO A 107 -0.46 -11.50 -11.23
C PRO A 107 -1.82 -11.24 -10.58
N ASP A 108 -1.85 -10.52 -9.45
CA ASP A 108 -3.06 -10.01 -8.81
C ASP A 108 -2.89 -8.56 -8.35
N TYR A 109 -3.93 -7.99 -7.74
CA TYR A 109 -3.90 -6.63 -7.20
C TYR A 109 -2.88 -6.44 -6.05
N CYS A 110 -2.56 -7.50 -5.30
CA CYS A 110 -1.55 -7.43 -4.26
C CYS A 110 -0.15 -7.25 -4.86
N ASP A 111 0.14 -7.86 -6.01
CA ASP A 111 1.39 -7.60 -6.74
C ASP A 111 1.50 -6.12 -7.15
N LEU A 112 0.42 -5.48 -7.61
CA LEU A 112 0.40 -4.03 -7.89
C LEU A 112 0.71 -3.20 -6.65
N VAL A 113 0.05 -3.51 -5.53
CA VAL A 113 0.23 -2.77 -4.26
C VAL A 113 1.62 -2.97 -3.67
N ILE A 114 2.24 -4.15 -3.84
CA ILE A 114 3.65 -4.38 -3.47
C ILE A 114 4.57 -3.42 -4.24
N ILE A 115 4.44 -3.35 -5.57
CA ILE A 115 5.28 -2.46 -6.39
C ILE A 115 4.97 -0.98 -6.10
N ALA A 116 3.71 -0.63 -5.88
CA ALA A 116 3.29 0.72 -5.49
C ALA A 116 3.93 1.15 -4.16
N GLN A 117 3.96 0.28 -3.16
CA GLN A 117 4.61 0.59 -1.88
C GLN A 117 6.12 0.85 -2.05
N LEU A 118 6.82 -0.01 -2.80
CA LEU A 118 8.25 0.18 -3.06
C LEU A 118 8.53 1.52 -3.75
N HIS A 119 7.72 1.90 -4.74
CA HIS A 119 7.79 3.24 -5.36
C HIS A 119 7.51 4.36 -4.36
N SER A 120 6.51 4.19 -3.47
CA SER A 120 6.17 5.19 -2.45
C SER A 120 7.29 5.45 -1.44
N TYR A 121 8.23 4.51 -1.30
CA TYR A 121 9.37 4.63 -0.40
C TYR A 121 10.57 5.36 -1.02
N VAL A 122 10.61 5.53 -2.35
CA VAL A 122 11.70 6.23 -3.05
C VAL A 122 11.88 7.64 -2.47
N GLY A 123 13.11 7.98 -2.08
CA GLY A 123 13.43 9.27 -1.46
C GLY A 123 13.04 9.40 0.01
N THR A 124 12.63 8.31 0.68
CA THR A 124 12.32 8.27 2.11
C THR A 124 13.26 7.32 2.86
N ASN A 125 13.32 7.42 4.19
CA ASN A 125 14.11 6.49 5.02
C ASN A 125 13.60 5.03 4.94
N ARG A 126 12.34 4.79 4.52
CA ARG A 126 11.82 3.43 4.38
C ARG A 126 12.47 2.66 3.23
N ALA A 127 13.04 3.35 2.24
CA ALA A 127 13.73 2.70 1.13
C ALA A 127 14.93 1.86 1.59
N PHE A 128 15.61 2.23 2.69
CA PHE A 128 16.76 1.49 3.21
C PHE A 128 16.39 0.14 3.85
N ALA A 129 15.12 -0.04 4.23
CA ALA A 129 14.63 -1.26 4.86
C ALA A 129 13.80 -2.15 3.93
N ALA A 130 13.53 -1.67 2.71
CA ALA A 130 12.76 -2.37 1.69
C ALA A 130 13.69 -3.02 0.66
N PRO A 131 13.32 -4.18 0.08
CA PRO A 131 14.08 -4.77 -1.02
C PRO A 131 14.02 -3.89 -2.26
N ALA A 132 14.97 -4.09 -3.17
CA ALA A 132 14.90 -3.45 -4.48
C ALA A 132 13.74 -4.01 -5.30
N ILE A 133 13.14 -3.18 -6.15
CA ILE A 133 11.97 -3.54 -6.97
C ILE A 133 12.21 -4.81 -7.80
N HIS A 134 13.41 -5.00 -8.36
CA HIS A 134 13.72 -6.18 -9.18
C HIS A 134 13.93 -7.46 -8.36
N GLU A 135 14.05 -7.36 -7.03
CA GLU A 135 14.24 -8.51 -6.13
C GLU A 135 12.90 -9.12 -5.68
N VAL A 136 11.77 -8.42 -5.87
CA VAL A 136 10.46 -8.92 -5.47
C VAL A 136 9.76 -9.69 -6.60
N PRO A 137 9.15 -10.86 -6.35
CA PRO A 137 8.47 -11.64 -7.38
C PRO A 137 7.33 -10.89 -8.08
N ALA A 138 6.69 -9.93 -7.42
CA ALA A 138 5.66 -9.09 -8.02
C ALA A 138 6.13 -8.38 -9.30
N HIS A 139 7.41 -7.98 -9.36
CA HIS A 139 8.00 -7.29 -10.52
C HIS A 139 7.96 -8.15 -11.78
N SER A 140 8.27 -9.44 -11.68
CA SER A 140 8.30 -10.34 -12.84
C SER A 140 6.91 -10.82 -13.28
N ARG A 141 5.92 -10.82 -12.37
CA ARG A 141 4.53 -11.19 -12.69
C ARG A 141 3.79 -10.09 -13.44
N LEU A 142 4.11 -8.82 -13.15
CA LEU A 142 3.50 -7.66 -13.78
C LEU A 142 4.11 -7.39 -15.17
N ALA A 143 3.26 -7.04 -16.12
CA ALA A 143 3.59 -6.76 -17.50
C ALA A 143 3.92 -5.28 -17.68
N LEU A 144 4.77 -4.75 -16.80
CA LEU A 144 5.20 -3.34 -16.80
C LEU A 144 6.34 -3.09 -17.80
N GLY A 145 6.86 -4.15 -18.44
CA GLY A 145 8.13 -4.11 -19.15
C GLY A 145 9.30 -4.06 -18.17
N GLU A 146 10.47 -3.65 -18.64
CA GLU A 146 11.57 -3.33 -17.72
C GLU A 146 11.20 -2.05 -16.93
N LEU A 147 11.06 -2.17 -15.60
CA LEU A 147 10.96 -1.02 -14.69
C LEU A 147 12.32 -0.31 -14.55
N THR A 148 12.83 0.16 -15.68
CA THR A 148 14.01 1.01 -15.74
C THR A 148 13.83 2.24 -14.85
N PRO A 149 14.92 2.89 -14.40
CA PRO A 149 14.81 4.14 -13.64
C PRO A 149 13.96 5.20 -14.35
N ARG A 150 14.01 5.26 -15.69
CA ARG A 150 13.20 6.19 -16.48
C ARG A 150 11.71 5.89 -16.41
N LEU A 151 11.32 4.61 -16.53
CA LEU A 151 9.91 4.23 -16.40
C LEU A 151 9.42 4.43 -14.96
N SER A 152 10.25 4.11 -13.97
CA SER A 152 9.96 4.36 -12.55
C SER A 152 9.71 5.84 -12.27
N LEU A 153 10.55 6.74 -12.81
CA LEU A 153 10.34 8.19 -12.69
C LEU A 153 9.05 8.64 -13.37
N LYS A 154 8.75 8.12 -14.57
CA LYS A 154 7.49 8.42 -15.27
C LYS A 154 6.27 8.00 -14.43
N ILE A 155 6.29 6.79 -13.85
CA ILE A 155 5.22 6.31 -12.96
C ILE A 155 5.05 7.23 -11.75
N LEU A 156 6.15 7.66 -11.13
CA LEU A 156 6.11 8.59 -10.00
C LEU A 156 5.53 9.96 -10.38
N ASP A 157 5.86 10.48 -11.56
CA ASP A 157 5.32 11.76 -12.03
C ASP A 157 3.83 11.67 -12.36
N GLU A 158 3.40 10.63 -13.07
CA GLU A 158 1.97 10.36 -13.32
C GLU A 158 1.19 10.16 -12.00
N ALA A 159 1.79 9.50 -11.01
CA ALA A 159 1.15 9.32 -9.71
C ALA A 159 1.00 10.65 -8.95
N LYS A 160 1.90 11.63 -9.11
CA LYS A 160 1.72 12.96 -8.50
C LYS A 160 0.50 13.68 -9.06
N GLU A 161 0.28 13.58 -10.37
CA GLU A 161 -0.92 14.12 -11.02
C GLU A 161 -2.18 13.43 -10.45
N GLN A 162 -2.16 12.10 -10.37
CA GLN A 162 -3.27 11.32 -9.81
C GLN A 162 -3.55 11.63 -8.33
N ILE A 163 -2.53 11.89 -7.50
CA ILE A 163 -2.69 12.30 -6.11
C ILE A 163 -3.41 13.65 -6.03
N ALA A 164 -3.03 14.62 -6.87
CA ALA A 164 -3.67 15.93 -6.89
C ALA A 164 -5.17 15.81 -7.19
N GLU A 165 -5.54 14.96 -8.16
CA GLU A 165 -6.94 14.66 -8.48
C GLU A 165 -7.66 13.95 -7.31
N THR A 166 -7.03 12.91 -6.75
CA THR A 166 -7.60 12.12 -5.65
C THR A 166 -7.84 12.97 -4.40
N VAL A 167 -6.90 13.85 -4.04
CA VAL A 167 -7.04 14.76 -2.90
C VAL A 167 -8.14 15.79 -3.14
N ALA A 168 -8.26 16.31 -4.36
CA ALA A 168 -9.36 17.22 -4.70
C ALA A 168 -10.73 16.55 -4.52
N LEU A 169 -10.84 15.25 -4.84
CA LEU A 169 -12.06 14.47 -4.65
C LEU A 169 -12.38 14.12 -3.19
N LEU A 170 -11.41 14.15 -2.29
CA LEU A 170 -11.60 13.75 -0.88
C LEU A 170 -11.79 14.94 0.07
N ASN A 171 -11.61 16.16 -0.43
CA ASN A 171 -11.80 17.41 0.32
C ASN A 171 -13.18 18.06 0.11
N PHE A 172 -14.21 17.27 -0.24
CA PHE A 172 -15.61 17.73 -0.29
C PHE A 172 -16.24 17.83 1.10
#